data_AF-A0AAU9XTZ7-F1
#
_entry.id   AF-A0AAU9XTZ7-F1
#
_cell.length_a   1.000
_cell.length_b   1.000
_cell.length_c   1.000
_cell.angle_alpha   90.00
_cell.angle_beta   90.00
_cell.angle_gamma   90.00
#
_symmetry.space_group_name_H-M   'P 1'
#
loop_
_entity.id
_entity.type
_entity.pdbx_description
1 polymer ?
#
loop_
_entity_poly.entity_id
_entity_poly.type
_entity_poly.pdbx_seq_one_letter_code
_entity_poly.pdbx_strand_id
1 'polypeptide(L)'
;MKTSIIASFSLLLFCAFSRTSQAHLRERREAAPEITVTLKLDWNVTALGKPIPPSYTTMVPNGTVVMDIMNKAAAEDKEGPFNLYESTYYAGLGYLITTINGTGHSQNTNSYWYKYDEENVSIPCGGDSYVPHNGSTILFRFTADPYPNNNKSANGYCVSHSTPSQEPPSAITVTIGMEWNTDVVKKSIPALYTTKVASNTNLKEIINKAADKNTKGPFNKYSTTYYGGQGHFITAMNGTKEDSKTDSYWMIYDKKAKKLFKPFVDQYKPQDGSTTILKLITGQEPDPSCGCNFTGMGLVVLCLLISVETLWFC
;
A
#
# COMPACT_ATOMS: atom_id res chain seq x y z
N MET A 1 93.04 19.22 3.64
CA MET A 1 92.46 17.98 4.21
C MET A 1 90.96 18.03 3.91
N LYS A 2 90.42 16.98 3.27
CA LYS A 2 89.03 16.89 2.77
C LYS A 2 88.02 16.93 3.91
N THR A 3 86.90 17.66 3.72
CA THR A 3 85.49 17.33 4.04
C THR A 3 84.63 18.55 3.70
N SER A 4 83.73 18.47 2.70
CA SER A 4 82.28 18.15 2.84
C SER A 4 81.45 19.24 3.53
N ILE A 5 80.20 19.55 3.18
CA ILE A 5 79.30 19.32 2.04
C ILE A 5 78.01 20.11 2.39
N ILE A 6 77.35 20.66 1.37
CA ILE A 6 75.90 20.98 1.27
C ILE A 6 75.31 22.18 2.03
N ALA A 7 74.76 23.08 1.21
CA ALA A 7 73.87 24.19 1.51
C ALA A 7 72.44 23.72 1.87
N SER A 8 71.71 24.50 2.67
CA SER A 8 70.38 25.05 2.28
C SER A 8 69.55 25.70 3.40
N PHE A 9 68.93 26.81 3.00
CA PHE A 9 67.59 27.35 3.36
C PHE A 9 67.31 28.00 4.73
N SER A 10 67.49 29.33 4.73
CA SER A 10 66.55 30.40 5.07
C SER A 10 65.42 30.20 6.10
N LEU A 11 65.70 30.76 7.28
CA LEU A 11 64.95 31.81 8.00
C LEU A 11 63.39 31.78 8.00
N LEU A 12 62.86 31.35 9.16
CA LEU A 12 61.49 31.57 9.62
C LEU A 12 61.27 33.04 10.03
N LEU A 13 60.21 33.67 9.52
CA LEU A 13 59.64 34.89 10.09
C LEU A 13 58.13 34.70 10.30
N PHE A 14 57.73 34.82 11.56
CA PHE A 14 56.34 34.88 12.03
C PHE A 14 55.69 36.20 11.62
N CYS A 15 54.47 36.15 11.08
CA CYS A 15 53.45 37.19 11.24
C CYS A 15 52.04 36.58 11.06
N ALA A 16 51.10 37.17 11.77
CA ALA A 16 49.91 36.53 12.33
C ALA A 16 48.59 36.78 11.57
N PHE A 17 47.51 36.22 12.14
CA PHE A 17 46.09 36.52 11.95
C PHE A 17 45.37 35.95 10.71
N SER A 18 44.60 34.88 10.91
CA SER A 18 43.17 34.98 11.23
C SER A 18 42.42 33.66 11.01
N ARG A 19 41.34 33.49 11.78
CA ARG A 19 40.22 32.54 11.64
C ARG A 19 40.36 31.23 12.41
N THR A 20 39.82 31.30 13.62
CA THR A 20 38.87 30.32 14.16
C THR A 20 38.21 29.47 13.08
N SER A 21 38.75 28.29 12.80
CA SER A 21 37.92 27.17 12.37
C SER A 21 37.36 26.57 13.65
N GLN A 22 36.18 27.04 14.06
CA GLN A 22 35.30 26.19 14.84
C GLN A 22 35.18 24.88 14.06
N ALA A 23 35.69 23.82 14.66
CA ALA A 23 35.40 22.47 14.27
C ALA A 23 33.88 22.30 14.37
N HIS A 24 33.16 22.60 13.29
CA HIS A 24 31.85 22.04 13.06
C HIS A 24 32.11 20.56 12.80
N LEU A 25 32.19 19.80 13.89
CA LEU A 25 31.84 18.39 13.93
C LEU A 25 30.47 18.30 13.28
N ARG A 26 30.48 18.05 11.97
CA ARG A 26 29.33 17.56 11.23
C ARG A 26 29.16 16.14 11.75
N GLU A 27 28.46 16.02 12.87
CA GLU A 27 27.88 14.78 13.33
C GLU A 27 27.07 14.25 12.14
N ARG A 28 27.70 13.39 11.34
CA ARG A 28 27.02 12.61 10.33
C ARG A 28 26.21 11.61 11.14
N ARG A 29 25.07 12.05 11.68
CA ARG A 29 24.07 11.15 12.27
C ARG A 29 23.77 10.15 11.17
N GLU A 30 24.28 8.93 11.35
CA GLU A 30 23.77 7.81 10.59
C GLU A 30 22.25 7.82 10.76
N ALA A 31 21.54 7.74 9.64
CA ALA A 31 20.09 7.71 9.69
C ALA A 31 19.69 6.55 10.62
N ALA A 32 18.78 6.81 11.55
CA ALA A 32 18.34 5.78 12.48
C ALA A 32 17.86 4.55 11.69
N PRO A 33 18.26 3.32 12.08
CA PRO A 33 17.86 2.11 11.37
C PRO A 33 16.35 1.89 11.44
N GLU A 34 15.71 2.41 12.49
CA GLU A 34 14.27 2.43 12.69
C GLU A 34 13.79 3.86 12.91
N ILE A 35 12.54 4.10 12.53
CA ILE A 35 11.83 5.36 12.71
C ILE A 35 10.56 5.11 13.52
N THR A 36 10.21 6.05 14.38
CA THR A 36 8.92 6.08 15.06
C THR A 36 7.93 6.86 14.21
N VAL A 37 6.75 6.29 13.94
CA VAL A 37 5.70 6.91 13.13
C VAL A 37 4.36 6.78 13.86
N THR A 38 3.54 7.83 13.78
CA THR A 38 2.18 7.85 14.32
C THR A 38 1.16 7.96 13.20
N LEU A 39 0.16 7.09 13.18
CA LEU A 39 -1.02 7.18 12.31
C LEU A 39 -2.18 7.80 13.09
N LYS A 40 -2.84 8.80 12.49
CA LYS A 40 -4.02 9.48 13.05
C LYS A 40 -5.16 9.50 12.06
N LEU A 41 -6.38 9.44 12.58
CA LEU A 41 -7.60 9.67 11.83
C LEU A 41 -8.20 11.01 12.24
N ASP A 42 -8.84 11.68 11.30
CA ASP A 42 -9.58 12.92 11.56
C ASP A 42 -10.81 13.01 10.66
N TRP A 43 -11.91 13.50 11.24
CA TRP A 43 -13.17 13.71 10.55
C TRP A 43 -14.11 14.58 11.40
N ASN A 44 -15.15 15.12 10.77
CA ASN A 44 -16.22 15.78 11.50
C ASN A 44 -17.09 14.73 12.22
N VAL A 45 -16.96 14.65 13.55
CA VAL A 45 -17.67 13.67 14.40
C VAL A 45 -19.19 13.80 14.33
N THR A 46 -19.71 15.02 14.19
CA THR A 46 -21.15 15.27 14.05
C THR A 46 -21.65 14.79 12.70
N ALA A 47 -20.88 15.02 11.63
CA ALA A 47 -21.25 14.61 10.28
C ALA A 47 -21.21 13.09 10.08
N LEU A 48 -20.24 12.39 10.70
CA LEU A 48 -20.12 10.94 10.61
C LEU A 48 -20.85 10.18 11.73
N GLY A 49 -21.32 10.86 12.77
CA GLY A 49 -22.00 10.25 13.91
C GLY A 49 -21.14 9.25 14.70
N LYS A 50 -19.81 9.37 14.64
CA LYS A 50 -18.88 8.46 15.35
C LYS A 50 -17.63 9.17 15.88
N PRO A 51 -17.10 8.76 17.04
CA PRO A 51 -15.91 9.36 17.64
C PRO A 51 -14.65 9.05 16.83
N ILE A 52 -13.66 9.95 16.88
CA ILE A 52 -12.33 9.71 16.29
C ILE A 52 -11.60 8.67 17.16
N PRO A 53 -11.11 7.54 16.57
CA PRO A 53 -10.33 6.53 17.27
C PRO A 53 -8.99 7.07 17.80
N PRO A 54 -8.38 6.41 18.81
CA PRO A 54 -7.04 6.77 19.26
C PRO A 54 -6.00 6.63 18.15
N SER A 55 -4.92 7.40 18.25
CA SER A 55 -3.78 7.30 17.35
C SER A 55 -3.00 6.00 17.57
N TYR A 56 -2.42 5.47 16.50
CA TYR A 56 -1.54 4.30 16.56
C TYR A 56 -0.10 4.72 16.32
N THR A 57 0.81 4.42 17.25
CA THR A 57 2.23 4.76 17.16
C THR A 57 3.07 3.49 17.15
N THR A 58 4.02 3.38 16.23
CA THR A 58 4.89 2.22 16.09
C THR A 58 6.30 2.60 15.64
N MET A 59 7.25 1.70 15.88
CA MET A 59 8.56 1.70 15.23
C MET A 59 8.55 0.81 13.97
N VAL A 60 9.22 1.26 12.91
CA VAL A 60 9.42 0.52 11.66
C VAL A 60 10.81 0.77 11.09
N PRO A 61 11.36 -0.12 10.25
CA PRO A 61 12.60 0.15 9.54
C PRO A 61 12.54 1.47 8.75
N ASN A 62 13.63 2.21 8.74
CA ASN A 62 13.75 3.40 7.91
C ASN A 62 13.60 3.04 6.42
N GLY A 63 12.82 3.81 5.67
CA GLY A 63 12.44 3.51 4.29
C GLY A 63 11.08 2.79 4.13
N THR A 64 10.42 2.39 5.23
CA THR A 64 9.08 1.78 5.18
C THR A 64 8.04 2.77 4.69
N VAL A 65 7.21 2.38 3.71
CA VAL A 65 6.14 3.24 3.16
C VAL A 65 4.88 3.20 4.01
N VAL A 66 4.06 4.26 3.94
CA VAL A 66 2.84 4.41 4.77
C VAL A 66 1.89 3.21 4.71
N MET A 67 1.69 2.61 3.54
CA MET A 67 0.79 1.47 3.40
C MET A 67 1.28 0.24 4.18
N ASP A 68 2.59 0.02 4.26
CA ASP A 68 3.16 -1.07 5.06
C ASP A 68 3.04 -0.78 6.57
N ILE A 69 3.08 0.49 6.97
CA ILE A 69 2.80 0.92 8.34
C ILE A 69 1.31 0.69 8.68
N MET A 70 0.39 0.96 7.74
CA MET A 70 -1.03 0.62 7.89
C MET A 70 -1.24 -0.89 8.01
N ASN A 71 -0.55 -1.69 7.19
CA ASN A 71 -0.59 -3.16 7.24
C ASN A 71 -0.13 -3.68 8.60
N LYS A 72 0.95 -3.11 9.14
CA LYS A 72 1.45 -3.42 10.48
C LYS A 72 0.42 -3.07 11.56
N ALA A 73 -0.18 -1.88 11.50
CA ALA A 73 -1.24 -1.47 12.42
C ALA A 73 -2.41 -2.45 12.42
N ALA A 74 -2.87 -2.84 11.24
CA ALA A 74 -3.94 -3.82 11.05
C ALA A 74 -3.57 -5.24 11.52
N ALA A 75 -2.29 -5.60 11.46
CA ALA A 75 -1.80 -6.88 11.93
C ALA A 75 -1.76 -6.95 13.46
N GLU A 76 -1.36 -5.87 14.12
CA GLU A 76 -1.16 -5.78 15.57
C GLU A 76 -2.43 -5.45 16.36
N ASP A 77 -3.31 -4.61 15.80
CA ASP A 77 -4.57 -4.22 16.43
C ASP A 77 -5.76 -4.68 15.60
N LYS A 78 -6.39 -5.79 16.04
CA LYS A 78 -7.52 -6.42 15.34
C LYS A 78 -8.84 -5.70 15.54
N GLU A 79 -8.94 -4.83 16.54
CA GLU A 79 -10.13 -4.01 16.81
C GLU A 79 -9.91 -2.54 16.40
N GLY A 80 -8.65 -2.19 16.12
CA GLY A 80 -8.22 -0.87 15.70
C GLY A 80 -8.79 -0.46 14.35
N PRO A 81 -8.77 0.84 14.04
CA PRO A 81 -9.48 1.40 12.90
C PRO A 81 -8.84 1.07 11.54
N PHE A 82 -7.64 0.47 11.55
CA PHE A 82 -6.91 0.02 10.36
C PHE A 82 -7.00 -1.49 10.13
N ASN A 83 -7.61 -2.26 11.05
CA ASN A 83 -7.74 -3.72 10.95
C ASN A 83 -8.34 -4.20 9.61
N LEU A 84 -9.18 -3.37 9.01
CA LEU A 84 -9.79 -3.53 7.70
C LEU A 84 -9.85 -2.16 7.01
N TYR A 85 -9.31 -2.09 5.79
CA TYR A 85 -9.41 -0.90 4.95
C TYR A 85 -9.52 -1.32 3.48
N GLU A 86 -10.09 -0.44 2.66
CA GLU A 86 -10.16 -0.67 1.21
C GLU A 86 -9.23 0.29 0.48
N SER A 87 -8.68 -0.19 -0.62
CA SER A 87 -7.82 0.59 -1.48
C SER A 87 -8.06 0.25 -2.95
N THR A 88 -7.68 1.18 -3.81
CA THR A 88 -7.64 0.96 -5.26
C THR A 88 -6.28 1.36 -5.76
N TYR A 89 -5.62 0.42 -6.43
CA TYR A 89 -4.37 0.68 -7.11
C TYR A 89 -4.65 1.34 -8.47
N TYR A 90 -3.88 2.39 -8.77
CA TYR A 90 -3.88 3.05 -10.07
C TYR A 90 -2.46 3.03 -10.63
N ALA A 91 -2.31 2.50 -11.85
CA ALA A 91 -1.03 2.43 -12.52
C ALA A 91 -0.32 3.80 -12.56
N GLY A 92 0.94 3.83 -12.15
CA GLY A 92 1.79 5.02 -12.06
C GLY A 92 1.45 6.00 -10.93
N LEU A 93 0.37 5.77 -10.17
CA LEU A 93 -0.06 6.63 -9.05
C LEU A 93 0.01 5.92 -7.69
N GLY A 94 -0.08 4.59 -7.68
CA GLY A 94 -0.06 3.78 -6.47
C GLY A 94 -1.44 3.55 -5.87
N TYR A 95 -1.46 3.19 -4.59
CA TYR A 95 -2.69 2.92 -3.85
C TYR A 95 -3.35 4.19 -3.33
N LEU A 96 -4.57 4.41 -3.80
CA LEU A 96 -5.55 5.30 -3.19
C LEU A 96 -6.29 4.52 -2.10
N ILE A 97 -6.27 5.01 -0.86
CA ILE A 97 -7.10 4.47 0.22
C ILE A 97 -8.53 5.00 0.04
N THR A 98 -9.51 4.10 -0.02
CA THR A 98 -10.91 4.44 -0.33
C THR A 98 -11.83 4.32 0.87
N THR A 99 -11.49 3.43 1.82
CA THR A 99 -12.28 3.17 3.03
C THR A 99 -11.34 2.91 4.19
N ILE A 100 -11.57 3.56 5.33
CA ILE A 100 -10.89 3.27 6.61
C ILE A 100 -11.95 3.23 7.70
N ASN A 101 -11.87 2.27 8.62
CA ASN A 101 -12.79 2.14 9.73
C ASN A 101 -14.28 2.15 9.29
N GLY A 102 -14.60 1.44 8.21
CA GLY A 102 -15.94 1.36 7.64
C GLY A 102 -16.49 2.64 6.99
N THR A 103 -15.72 3.73 6.93
CA THR A 103 -16.12 4.96 6.23
C THR A 103 -15.49 5.00 4.87
N GLY A 104 -16.30 4.92 3.81
CA GLY A 104 -15.87 5.04 2.42
C GLY A 104 -16.13 6.41 1.82
N HIS A 105 -15.71 6.61 0.57
CA HIS A 105 -16.01 7.82 -0.22
C HIS A 105 -17.53 8.05 -0.30
N SER A 106 -17.96 9.27 0.06
CA SER A 106 -19.34 9.72 -0.05
C SER A 106 -19.50 10.66 -1.23
N GLN A 107 -20.31 10.27 -2.22
CA GLN A 107 -20.67 11.14 -3.34
C GLN A 107 -21.57 12.31 -2.91
N ASN A 108 -22.45 12.09 -1.93
CA ASN A 108 -23.40 13.10 -1.45
C ASN A 108 -22.71 14.30 -0.81
N THR A 109 -21.64 14.05 -0.06
CA THR A 109 -20.86 15.09 0.62
C THR A 109 -19.54 15.39 -0.10
N ASN A 110 -19.30 14.75 -1.25
CA ASN A 110 -18.04 14.77 -1.99
C ASN A 110 -16.81 14.52 -1.09
N SER A 111 -16.97 13.68 -0.06
CA SER A 111 -15.96 13.50 1.01
C SER A 111 -15.19 12.20 0.83
N TYR A 112 -13.87 12.26 0.94
CA TYR A 112 -12.96 11.15 0.71
C TYR A 112 -11.77 11.19 1.67
N TRP A 113 -10.99 10.12 1.67
CA TRP A 113 -9.77 10.02 2.47
C TRP A 113 -8.60 10.71 1.80
N TYR A 114 -7.96 11.59 2.54
CA TYR A 114 -6.74 12.27 2.12
C TYR A 114 -5.67 12.22 3.21
N LYS A 115 -4.40 12.24 2.81
CA LYS A 115 -3.25 12.09 3.72
C LYS A 115 -2.53 13.41 3.89
N TYR A 116 -2.18 13.71 5.12
CA TYR A 116 -1.38 14.85 5.51
C TYR A 116 -0.25 14.42 6.42
N ASP A 117 0.79 15.23 6.51
CA ASP A 117 1.75 15.14 7.61
C ASP A 117 1.26 15.91 8.86
N GLU A 118 2.14 16.01 9.86
CA GLU A 118 1.84 16.66 11.14
C GLU A 118 1.56 18.17 11.02
N GLU A 119 2.07 18.82 9.98
CA GLU A 119 1.90 20.25 9.73
C GLU A 119 0.66 20.53 8.86
N ASN A 120 -0.19 19.52 8.67
CA ASN A 120 -1.37 19.57 7.81
C ASN A 120 -1.00 19.85 6.35
N VAL A 121 0.16 19.36 5.90
CA VAL A 121 0.62 19.47 4.51
C VAL A 121 0.17 18.25 3.73
N SER A 122 -0.42 18.48 2.55
CA SER A 122 -0.86 17.43 1.65
C SER A 122 0.31 16.51 1.26
N ILE A 123 0.08 15.19 1.32
CA ILE A 123 1.01 14.18 0.81
C ILE A 123 0.59 13.81 -0.63
N PRO A 124 1.37 14.19 -1.67
CA PRO A 124 0.91 14.17 -3.05
C PRO A 124 1.10 12.83 -3.79
N CYS A 125 1.28 11.71 -3.08
CA CYS A 125 1.51 10.39 -3.69
C CYS A 125 0.73 9.25 -3.02
N GLY A 126 0.71 8.08 -3.66
CA GLY A 126 0.07 6.85 -3.18
C GLY A 126 0.53 6.39 -1.80
N GLY A 127 -0.28 5.57 -1.12
CA GLY A 127 0.07 5.06 0.23
C GLY A 127 1.35 4.22 0.24
N ASP A 128 1.60 3.55 -0.87
CA ASP A 128 2.78 2.71 -1.16
C ASP A 128 3.98 3.49 -1.70
N SER A 129 3.89 4.82 -1.78
CA SER A 129 4.96 5.68 -2.27
C SER A 129 5.52 6.63 -1.22
N TYR A 130 4.75 6.98 -0.20
CA TYR A 130 5.22 7.95 0.79
C TYR A 130 6.07 7.28 1.86
N VAL A 131 7.30 7.75 2.02
CA VAL A 131 8.24 7.35 3.07
C VAL A 131 8.30 8.45 4.13
N PRO A 132 7.82 8.21 5.36
CA PRO A 132 7.92 9.14 6.47
C PRO A 132 9.34 9.20 7.05
N HIS A 133 9.60 10.23 7.84
CA HIS A 133 10.83 10.34 8.64
C HIS A 133 10.60 9.95 10.11
N ASN A 134 11.67 9.95 10.91
CA ASN A 134 11.56 9.68 12.34
C ASN A 134 10.78 10.76 13.09
N GLY A 135 9.73 10.34 13.80
CA GLY A 135 8.82 11.21 14.54
C GLY A 135 7.61 11.67 13.72
N SER A 136 7.49 11.28 12.46
CA SER A 136 6.37 11.67 11.59
C SER A 136 5.01 11.29 12.17
N THR A 137 4.05 12.20 12.08
CA THR A 137 2.62 11.89 12.21
C THR A 137 1.96 11.93 10.83
N ILE A 138 1.33 10.84 10.43
CA ILE A 138 0.54 10.72 9.20
C ILE A 138 -0.94 10.81 9.56
N LEU A 139 -1.58 11.87 9.09
CA LEU A 139 -2.98 12.16 9.32
C LEU A 139 -3.81 11.72 8.11
N PHE A 140 -4.70 10.76 8.29
CA PHE A 140 -5.75 10.46 7.33
C PHE A 140 -6.99 11.25 7.71
N ARG A 141 -7.37 12.22 6.88
CA ARG A 141 -8.57 13.02 7.10
C ARG A 141 -9.65 12.65 6.09
N PHE A 142 -10.88 12.47 6.58
CA PHE A 142 -12.06 12.37 5.74
C PHE A 142 -12.63 13.77 5.48
N THR A 143 -12.48 14.28 4.27
CA THR A 143 -12.77 15.69 3.93
C THR A 143 -13.31 15.83 2.50
N ALA A 144 -14.08 16.89 2.26
CA ALA A 144 -14.44 17.36 0.92
C ALA A 144 -13.46 18.39 0.35
N ASP A 145 -12.64 18.99 1.22
CA ASP A 145 -11.61 19.97 0.88
C ASP A 145 -10.21 19.39 1.19
N PRO A 146 -9.48 18.89 0.18
CA PRO A 146 -8.21 18.20 0.37
C PRO A 146 -6.99 19.13 0.46
N TYR A 147 -7.11 20.40 0.05
CA TYR A 147 -5.97 21.29 -0.16
C TYR A 147 -6.03 22.46 0.83
N PRO A 148 -5.54 22.28 2.06
CA PRO A 148 -5.36 23.39 2.97
C PRO A 148 -4.38 24.38 2.32
N ASN A 149 -4.73 25.67 2.33
CA ASN A 149 -3.89 26.73 1.78
C ASN A 149 -2.60 26.90 2.60
N ASN A 150 -1.57 26.08 2.31
CA ASN A 150 -0.22 26.23 2.84
C ASN A 150 0.84 25.98 1.75
N ASN A 151 1.84 26.86 1.65
CA ASN A 151 2.96 26.71 0.70
C ASN A 151 4.07 25.81 1.26
N LYS A 152 3.71 24.84 2.11
CA LYS A 152 4.65 23.96 2.79
C LYS A 152 4.75 22.64 2.04
N SER A 153 5.89 21.99 2.16
CA SER A 153 6.11 20.64 1.64
C SER A 153 6.22 19.68 2.80
N ALA A 154 5.69 18.47 2.64
CA ALA A 154 5.77 17.47 3.68
C ALA A 154 7.23 17.06 3.93
N ASN A 155 7.58 16.76 5.19
CA ASN A 155 8.97 16.49 5.58
C ASN A 155 9.50 15.12 5.11
N GLY A 156 8.60 14.15 4.86
CA GLY A 156 8.94 12.88 4.19
C GLY A 156 9.10 13.05 2.67
N TYR A 157 9.16 11.94 1.93
CA TYR A 157 9.33 11.98 0.48
C TYR A 157 8.54 10.88 -0.24
N CYS A 158 8.20 11.14 -1.51
CA CYS A 158 7.55 10.17 -2.38
C CYS A 158 8.60 9.41 -3.20
N VAL A 159 8.59 8.08 -3.12
CA VAL A 159 9.33 7.21 -4.03
C VAL A 159 8.50 6.90 -5.27
N SER A 160 9.15 6.84 -6.43
CA SER A 160 8.49 6.46 -7.66
C SER A 160 8.35 4.94 -7.76
N HIS A 161 7.26 4.47 -8.37
CA HIS A 161 7.12 3.09 -8.86
C HIS A 161 8.03 2.85 -10.06
N SER A 162 9.34 2.97 -9.86
CA SER A 162 10.29 2.72 -10.95
C SER A 162 10.32 1.22 -11.21
N THR A 163 10.01 0.81 -12.45
CA THR A 163 10.24 -0.57 -12.88
C THR A 163 11.75 -0.80 -12.85
N PRO A 164 12.25 -1.83 -12.13
CA PRO A 164 13.68 -2.12 -12.12
C PRO A 164 14.18 -2.29 -13.55
N SER A 165 15.20 -1.51 -13.94
CA SER A 165 15.80 -1.57 -15.28
C SER A 165 16.66 -2.82 -15.47
N GLN A 166 17.04 -3.48 -14.38
CA GLN A 166 17.93 -4.64 -14.39
C GLN A 166 17.17 -5.91 -13.98
N GLU A 167 17.36 -6.97 -14.76
CA GLU A 167 16.80 -8.28 -14.49
C GLU A 167 17.40 -8.83 -13.18
N PRO A 168 16.57 -9.25 -12.20
CA PRO A 168 17.09 -9.73 -10.93
C PRO A 168 17.91 -11.02 -11.12
N PRO A 169 18.97 -11.26 -10.31
CA PRO A 169 19.88 -12.41 -10.47
C PRO A 169 19.21 -13.80 -10.43
N SER A 170 18.01 -13.88 -9.85
CA SER A 170 17.20 -15.09 -9.76
C SER A 170 15.80 -14.83 -10.29
N ALA A 171 15.73 -14.30 -11.51
CA ALA A 171 14.46 -14.01 -12.17
C ALA A 171 13.72 -15.31 -12.56
N ILE A 172 12.44 -15.37 -12.24
CA ILE A 172 11.48 -16.36 -12.74
C ILE A 172 10.62 -15.71 -13.82
N THR A 173 10.19 -16.50 -14.80
CA THR A 173 9.23 -16.10 -15.83
C THR A 173 7.83 -16.52 -15.38
N VAL A 174 6.92 -15.57 -15.33
CA VAL A 174 5.54 -15.78 -14.87
C VAL A 174 4.56 -15.22 -15.89
N THR A 175 3.40 -15.86 -16.03
CA THR A 175 2.29 -15.38 -16.84
C THR A 175 1.07 -15.13 -15.97
N ILE A 176 0.47 -13.96 -16.09
CA ILE A 176 -0.81 -13.63 -15.44
C ILE A 176 -1.89 -13.35 -16.48
N GLY A 177 -3.13 -13.65 -16.13
CA GLY A 177 -4.30 -13.41 -16.96
C GLY A 177 -5.54 -13.14 -16.13
N MET A 178 -6.64 -12.85 -16.82
CA MET A 178 -7.96 -12.80 -16.23
C MET A 178 -8.89 -13.72 -16.99
N GLU A 179 -9.94 -14.21 -16.33
CA GLU A 179 -10.96 -15.06 -16.95
C GLU A 179 -12.30 -14.81 -16.29
N TRP A 180 -13.37 -14.81 -17.08
CA TRP A 180 -14.74 -14.66 -16.61
C TRP A 180 -15.70 -15.16 -17.70
N ASN A 181 -16.95 -15.44 -17.32
CA ASN A 181 -18.00 -15.69 -18.27
C ASN A 181 -18.36 -14.41 -19.06
N THR A 182 -18.08 -14.40 -20.36
CA THR A 182 -18.31 -13.25 -21.24
C THR A 182 -19.79 -12.95 -21.45
N ASP A 183 -20.67 -13.94 -21.29
CA ASP A 183 -22.12 -13.74 -21.38
C ASP A 183 -22.68 -13.04 -20.14
N VAL A 184 -22.00 -13.14 -18.99
CA VAL A 184 -22.39 -12.45 -17.77
C VAL A 184 -21.77 -11.05 -17.72
N VAL A 185 -20.45 -10.96 -17.88
CA VAL A 185 -19.71 -9.68 -17.72
C VAL A 185 -19.86 -8.77 -18.95
N LYS A 186 -20.29 -9.32 -20.10
CA LYS A 186 -20.42 -8.59 -21.37
C LYS A 186 -19.14 -7.83 -21.77
N LYS A 187 -17.99 -8.45 -21.50
CA LYS A 187 -16.65 -7.90 -21.76
C LYS A 187 -15.73 -9.00 -22.28
N SER A 188 -14.88 -8.67 -23.25
CA SER A 188 -13.89 -9.62 -23.78
C SER A 188 -12.79 -9.93 -22.77
N ILE A 189 -12.32 -11.18 -22.78
CA ILE A 189 -11.20 -11.61 -21.94
C ILE A 189 -9.90 -10.98 -22.49
N PRO A 190 -9.12 -10.25 -21.67
CA PRO A 190 -7.86 -9.66 -22.09
C PRO A 190 -6.79 -10.71 -22.42
N ALA A 191 -5.81 -10.32 -23.23
CA ALA A 191 -4.63 -11.14 -23.49
C ALA A 191 -3.81 -11.37 -22.22
N LEU A 192 -3.14 -12.53 -22.16
CA LEU A 192 -2.21 -12.87 -21.09
C LEU A 192 -1.01 -11.92 -21.08
N TYR A 193 -0.47 -11.67 -19.90
CA TYR A 193 0.75 -10.88 -19.69
C TYR A 193 1.85 -11.74 -19.10
N THR A 194 2.97 -11.86 -19.82
CA THR A 194 4.16 -12.59 -19.36
C THR A 194 5.27 -11.61 -19.00
N THR A 195 5.94 -11.85 -17.88
CA THR A 195 7.03 -10.99 -17.40
C THR A 195 8.03 -11.79 -16.58
N LYS A 196 9.20 -11.21 -16.35
CA LYS A 196 10.20 -11.74 -15.44
C LYS A 196 10.19 -10.97 -14.12
N VAL A 197 10.25 -11.67 -12.99
CA VAL A 197 10.29 -11.08 -11.64
C VAL A 197 11.28 -11.84 -10.77
N ALA A 198 11.73 -11.28 -9.65
CA ALA A 198 12.58 -12.02 -8.73
C ALA A 198 11.83 -13.26 -8.19
N SER A 199 12.57 -14.32 -7.88
CA SER A 199 12.00 -15.46 -7.16
C SER A 199 11.38 -14.98 -5.84
N ASN A 200 10.25 -15.59 -5.45
CA ASN A 200 9.42 -15.24 -4.30
C ASN A 200 8.64 -13.90 -4.36
N THR A 201 8.64 -13.18 -5.49
CA THR A 201 7.73 -12.05 -5.70
C THR A 201 6.27 -12.51 -5.60
N ASN A 202 5.47 -11.79 -4.81
CA ASN A 202 4.05 -12.08 -4.64
C ASN A 202 3.20 -11.58 -5.83
N LEU A 203 1.96 -12.06 -5.94
CA LEU A 203 1.08 -11.71 -7.04
C LEU A 203 0.72 -10.23 -7.08
N LYS A 204 0.62 -9.56 -5.92
CA LYS A 204 0.35 -8.11 -5.81
C LYS A 204 1.40 -7.30 -6.57
N GLU A 205 2.67 -7.56 -6.31
CA GLU A 205 3.80 -6.90 -6.97
C GLU A 205 3.82 -7.19 -8.49
N ILE A 206 3.46 -8.40 -8.90
CA ILE A 206 3.40 -8.78 -10.32
C ILE A 206 2.25 -8.03 -11.04
N ILE A 207 1.08 -7.91 -10.40
CA ILE A 207 -0.05 -7.13 -10.93
C ILE A 207 0.33 -5.65 -11.03
N ASN A 208 0.93 -5.07 -9.99
CA ASN A 208 1.40 -3.68 -10.01
C ASN A 208 2.40 -3.45 -11.14
N LYS A 209 3.38 -4.34 -11.31
CA LYS A 209 4.34 -4.29 -12.41
C LYS A 209 3.65 -4.34 -13.79
N ALA A 210 2.64 -5.19 -13.95
CA ALA A 210 1.87 -5.28 -15.19
C ALA A 210 1.07 -3.98 -15.47
N ALA A 211 0.47 -3.43 -14.42
CA ALA A 211 -0.28 -2.18 -14.44
C ALA A 211 0.61 -0.99 -14.86
N ASP A 212 1.77 -0.84 -14.21
CA ASP A 212 2.71 0.25 -14.48
C ASP A 212 3.35 0.14 -15.86
N LYS A 213 3.58 -1.08 -16.34
CA LYS A 213 4.12 -1.31 -17.68
C LYS A 213 3.13 -0.91 -18.78
N ASN A 214 1.83 -1.04 -18.53
CA ASN A 214 0.77 -0.64 -19.47
C ASN A 214 -0.37 0.06 -18.71
N THR A 215 -0.23 1.37 -18.51
CA THR A 215 -1.16 2.21 -17.74
C THR A 215 -2.56 2.33 -18.36
N LYS A 216 -2.74 1.86 -19.59
CA LYS A 216 -4.05 1.76 -20.29
C LYS A 216 -4.50 0.32 -20.50
N GLY A 217 -3.73 -0.64 -19.99
CA GLY A 217 -3.97 -2.07 -20.12
C GLY A 217 -5.01 -2.60 -19.13
N PRO A 218 -5.33 -3.90 -19.20
CA PRO A 218 -6.37 -4.51 -18.38
C PRO A 218 -6.03 -4.55 -16.88
N PHE A 219 -4.75 -4.52 -16.52
CA PHE A 219 -4.28 -4.54 -15.13
C PHE A 219 -4.13 -3.13 -14.53
N ASN A 220 -4.37 -2.07 -15.30
CA ASN A 220 -4.04 -0.69 -14.90
C ASN A 220 -4.76 -0.18 -13.64
N LYS A 221 -5.82 -0.88 -13.20
CA LYS A 221 -6.62 -0.56 -12.03
C LYS A 221 -7.22 -1.82 -11.42
N TYR A 222 -7.09 -1.94 -10.11
CA TYR A 222 -7.79 -2.98 -9.33
C TYR A 222 -8.07 -2.49 -7.90
N SER A 223 -9.08 -3.07 -7.28
CA SER A 223 -9.50 -2.74 -5.92
C SER A 223 -9.32 -3.92 -4.99
N THR A 224 -9.00 -3.61 -3.74
CA THR A 224 -8.74 -4.61 -2.70
C THR A 224 -9.36 -4.20 -1.38
N THR A 225 -9.74 -5.20 -0.60
CA THR A 225 -9.96 -5.07 0.84
C THR A 225 -8.76 -5.68 1.54
N TYR A 226 -8.07 -4.90 2.37
CA TYR A 226 -7.02 -5.42 3.23
C TYR A 226 -7.63 -6.00 4.50
N TYR A 227 -7.24 -7.23 4.83
CA TYR A 227 -7.61 -7.90 6.06
C TYR A 227 -6.38 -8.07 6.93
N GLY A 228 -6.38 -7.50 8.13
CA GLY A 228 -5.28 -7.56 9.09
C GLY A 228 -4.75 -8.98 9.30
N GLY A 229 -3.50 -9.22 8.92
CA GLY A 229 -2.84 -10.53 9.04
C GLY A 229 -3.15 -11.54 7.91
N GLN A 230 -4.02 -11.20 6.96
CA GLN A 230 -4.27 -12.00 5.76
C GLN A 230 -3.78 -11.32 4.47
N GLY A 231 -3.83 -9.98 4.39
CA GLY A 231 -3.36 -9.23 3.22
C GLY A 231 -4.49 -8.67 2.36
N HIS A 232 -4.14 -8.27 1.14
CA HIS A 232 -5.01 -7.68 0.14
C HIS A 232 -5.82 -8.76 -0.57
N PHE A 233 -7.13 -8.73 -0.35
CA PHE A 233 -8.11 -9.53 -1.05
C PHE A 233 -8.63 -8.74 -2.26
N ILE A 234 -8.52 -9.28 -3.48
CA ILE A 234 -9.05 -8.63 -4.69
C ILE A 234 -10.58 -8.58 -4.65
N THR A 235 -11.16 -7.39 -4.81
CA THR A 235 -12.62 -7.17 -4.91
C THR A 235 -13.03 -6.60 -6.27
N ALA A 236 -12.08 -6.16 -7.09
CA ALA A 236 -12.33 -5.77 -8.47
C ALA A 236 -11.07 -5.86 -9.34
N MET A 237 -11.20 -6.35 -10.56
CA MET A 237 -10.15 -6.31 -11.59
C MET A 237 -10.71 -5.76 -12.88
N ASN A 238 -9.93 -4.91 -13.57
CA ASN A 238 -10.30 -4.39 -14.89
C ASN A 238 -11.72 -3.76 -14.91
N GLY A 239 -12.08 -3.04 -13.83
CA GLY A 239 -13.39 -2.40 -13.67
C GLY A 239 -14.55 -3.34 -13.33
N THR A 240 -14.34 -4.67 -13.33
CA THR A 240 -15.37 -5.65 -12.96
C THR A 240 -15.26 -5.96 -11.47
N LYS A 241 -16.32 -5.63 -10.72
CA LYS A 241 -16.42 -5.82 -9.27
C LYS A 241 -17.07 -7.15 -8.93
N GLU A 242 -16.81 -7.65 -7.72
CA GLU A 242 -17.65 -8.65 -7.08
C GLU A 242 -19.09 -8.14 -6.92
N ASP A 243 -20.04 -9.06 -6.92
CA ASP A 243 -21.46 -8.75 -6.76
C ASP A 243 -22.13 -9.86 -5.96
N SER A 244 -22.55 -9.52 -4.74
CA SER A 244 -23.23 -10.44 -3.84
C SER A 244 -24.63 -10.84 -4.33
N LYS A 245 -25.25 -10.06 -5.22
CA LYS A 245 -26.57 -10.41 -5.78
C LYS A 245 -26.48 -11.54 -6.80
N THR A 246 -25.36 -11.62 -7.51
CA THR A 246 -25.10 -12.64 -8.52
C THR A 246 -24.15 -13.73 -8.03
N ASP A 247 -23.79 -13.69 -6.73
CA ASP A 247 -22.79 -14.55 -6.10
C ASP A 247 -21.48 -14.60 -6.92
N SER A 248 -21.04 -13.41 -7.36
CA SER A 248 -19.86 -13.26 -8.21
C SER A 248 -18.66 -12.83 -7.36
N TYR A 249 -17.60 -13.63 -7.35
CA TYR A 249 -16.38 -13.37 -6.57
C TYR A 249 -15.09 -13.71 -7.34
N TRP A 250 -14.00 -13.02 -7.02
CA TRP A 250 -12.70 -13.23 -7.64
C TRP A 250 -11.92 -14.35 -6.94
N MET A 251 -11.21 -15.16 -7.73
CA MET A 251 -10.35 -16.24 -7.25
C MET A 251 -9.02 -16.25 -8.00
N ILE A 252 -7.99 -16.81 -7.38
CA ILE A 252 -6.72 -17.11 -8.04
C ILE A 252 -6.78 -18.55 -8.55
N TYR A 253 -6.64 -18.75 -9.85
CA TYR A 253 -6.54 -20.06 -10.48
C TYR A 253 -5.11 -20.31 -10.96
N ASP A 254 -4.44 -21.28 -10.35
CA ASP A 254 -3.14 -21.77 -10.81
C ASP A 254 -3.36 -22.85 -11.88
N LYS A 255 -2.99 -22.56 -13.14
CA LYS A 255 -3.15 -23.52 -14.23
C LYS A 255 -2.27 -24.76 -14.09
N LYS A 256 -1.08 -24.62 -13.49
CA LYS A 256 -0.14 -25.72 -13.31
C LYS A 256 -0.66 -26.67 -12.23
N ALA A 257 -1.13 -26.12 -11.12
CA ALA A 257 -1.70 -26.92 -10.02
C ALA A 257 -3.15 -27.36 -10.29
N LYS A 258 -3.86 -26.72 -11.24
CA LYS A 258 -5.30 -26.86 -11.50
C LYS A 258 -6.12 -26.64 -10.21
N LYS A 259 -5.77 -25.61 -9.45
CA LYS A 259 -6.38 -25.30 -8.15
C LYS A 259 -6.82 -23.85 -8.07
N LEU A 260 -7.93 -23.65 -7.36
CA LEU A 260 -8.45 -22.34 -6.98
C LEU A 260 -8.02 -21.99 -5.56
N PHE A 261 -7.65 -20.73 -5.37
CA PHE A 261 -7.25 -20.15 -4.10
C PHE A 261 -8.03 -18.86 -3.86
N LYS A 262 -8.22 -18.53 -2.58
CA LYS A 262 -8.73 -17.21 -2.19
C LYS A 262 -7.82 -16.11 -2.76
N PRO A 263 -8.36 -14.96 -3.19
CA PRO A 263 -7.62 -13.93 -3.91
C PRO A 263 -6.76 -13.03 -3.00
N PHE A 264 -6.08 -13.61 -2.00
CA PHE A 264 -5.10 -12.90 -1.16
C PHE A 264 -3.76 -12.78 -1.89
N VAL A 265 -3.57 -11.68 -2.60
CA VAL A 265 -2.46 -11.51 -3.55
C VAL A 265 -1.08 -11.32 -2.92
N ASP A 266 -1.01 -10.97 -1.62
CA ASP A 266 0.26 -10.94 -0.88
C ASP A 266 0.76 -12.35 -0.53
N GLN A 267 -0.14 -13.32 -0.39
CA GLN A 267 0.20 -14.68 0.05
C GLN A 267 0.60 -15.59 -1.10
N TYR A 268 0.08 -15.33 -2.30
CA TYR A 268 0.33 -16.17 -3.46
C TYR A 268 1.62 -15.77 -4.17
N LYS A 269 2.54 -16.73 -4.31
CA LYS A 269 3.84 -16.58 -4.99
C LYS A 269 3.91 -17.54 -6.19
N PRO A 270 3.75 -17.05 -7.43
CA PRO A 270 3.81 -17.90 -8.61
C PRO A 270 5.18 -18.57 -8.77
N GLN A 271 5.19 -19.75 -9.37
CA GLN A 271 6.41 -20.51 -9.67
C GLN A 271 6.94 -20.17 -11.07
N ASP A 272 8.20 -20.48 -11.34
CA ASP A 272 8.77 -20.30 -12.68
C ASP A 272 8.01 -21.10 -13.75
N GLY A 273 7.77 -20.45 -14.89
CA GLY A 273 6.96 -20.95 -16.00
C GLY A 273 5.47 -21.10 -15.70
N SER A 274 4.97 -20.64 -14.54
CA SER A 274 3.56 -20.79 -14.19
C SER A 274 2.65 -19.79 -14.90
N THR A 275 1.39 -20.18 -15.10
CA THR A 275 0.30 -19.28 -15.53
C THR A 275 -0.73 -19.17 -14.42
N THR A 276 -0.93 -17.96 -13.92
CA THR A 276 -1.91 -17.63 -12.88
C THR A 276 -3.04 -16.82 -13.49
N ILE A 277 -4.29 -17.22 -13.26
CA ILE A 277 -5.47 -16.52 -13.77
C ILE A 277 -6.26 -15.94 -12.60
N LEU A 278 -6.55 -14.65 -12.63
CA LEU A 278 -7.55 -14.04 -11.77
C LEU A 278 -8.92 -14.34 -12.40
N LYS A 279 -9.64 -15.30 -11.82
CA LYS A 279 -10.91 -15.80 -12.36
C LYS A 279 -12.08 -15.21 -11.59
N LEU A 280 -13.03 -14.59 -12.28
CA LEU A 280 -14.32 -14.23 -11.68
C LEU A 280 -15.24 -15.45 -11.80
N ILE A 281 -15.59 -16.04 -10.67
CA ILE A 281 -16.56 -17.13 -10.57
C ILE A 281 -17.92 -16.51 -10.33
N THR A 282 -18.96 -17.07 -10.96
CA THR A 282 -20.35 -16.71 -10.72
C THR A 282 -21.11 -17.96 -10.32
N GLY A 283 -22.17 -17.84 -9.51
CA GLY A 283 -22.98 -18.98 -9.05
C GLY A 283 -23.67 -19.81 -10.16
N GLN A 284 -23.49 -19.45 -11.43
CA GLN A 284 -23.92 -20.24 -12.60
C GLN A 284 -22.86 -21.24 -13.09
N GLU A 285 -21.61 -21.17 -12.61
CA GLU A 285 -20.59 -22.16 -12.96
C GLU A 285 -20.75 -23.43 -12.11
N PRO A 286 -20.61 -24.65 -12.69
CA PRO A 286 -20.67 -25.88 -11.93
C PRO A 286 -19.58 -25.89 -10.86
N ASP A 287 -19.97 -26.19 -9.62
CA ASP A 287 -19.08 -26.25 -8.46
C ASP A 287 -17.78 -26.98 -8.82
N PRO A 288 -16.61 -26.30 -8.75
CA PRO A 288 -15.35 -27.00 -8.84
C PRO A 288 -15.27 -27.88 -7.60
N SER A 289 -15.31 -29.21 -7.79
CA SER A 289 -15.21 -30.22 -6.74
C SER A 289 -13.93 -30.02 -5.90
N CYS A 290 -14.04 -29.20 -4.86
CA CYS A 290 -12.99 -28.94 -3.90
C CYS A 290 -13.70 -28.60 -2.59
N GLY A 291 -13.31 -29.24 -1.49
CA GLY A 291 -13.92 -29.15 -0.16
C GLY A 291 -13.76 -27.79 0.52
N CYS A 292 -14.00 -26.70 -0.20
CA CYS A 292 -14.30 -25.40 0.39
C CYS A 292 -15.82 -25.37 0.60
N ASN A 293 -16.28 -25.70 1.81
CA ASN A 293 -17.66 -25.42 2.21
C ASN A 293 -17.90 -23.91 2.06
N PHE A 294 -18.50 -23.48 0.95
CA PHE A 294 -19.08 -22.16 0.77
C PHE A 294 -20.56 -22.20 1.16
N THR A 295 -20.84 -22.57 2.41
CA THR A 295 -22.09 -22.17 3.05
C THR A 295 -21.85 -20.82 3.71
N GLY A 296 -22.29 -19.75 3.06
CA GLY A 296 -22.51 -18.45 3.69
C GLY A 296 -21.31 -17.51 3.76
N MET A 297 -20.98 -16.84 2.64
CA MET A 297 -20.36 -15.51 2.69
C MET A 297 -21.01 -14.54 1.69
N GLY A 298 -22.34 -14.62 1.59
CA GLY A 298 -23.13 -13.39 1.68
C GLY A 298 -23.34 -13.12 3.17
N LEU A 299 -23.06 -11.90 3.63
CA LEU A 299 -23.00 -11.45 5.03
C LEU A 299 -21.71 -11.77 5.81
N VAL A 300 -20.72 -10.88 5.67
CA VAL A 300 -20.31 -10.09 6.84
C VAL A 300 -20.63 -8.63 6.54
N VAL A 301 -21.93 -8.36 6.42
CA VAL A 301 -22.47 -7.11 6.95
C VAL A 301 -22.39 -7.31 8.45
N LEU A 302 -21.44 -6.65 9.09
CA LEU A 302 -21.41 -6.54 10.54
C LEU A 302 -22.71 -5.80 10.92
N CYS A 303 -23.77 -6.54 11.25
CA CYS A 303 -24.94 -6.02 11.92
C CYS A 303 -24.52 -5.56 13.33
N LEU A 304 -23.95 -4.35 13.40
CA LEU A 304 -24.03 -3.53 14.61
C LEU A 304 -25.37 -2.77 14.57
N LEU A 305 -26.46 -3.50 14.78
CA LEU A 305 -27.69 -2.90 15.28
C LEU A 305 -27.64 -3.02 16.80
N ILE A 306 -27.13 -1.98 17.47
CA ILE A 306 -27.43 -1.77 18.88
C ILE A 306 -28.87 -1.26 18.93
N SER A 307 -29.82 -2.17 19.08
CA SER A 307 -31.15 -1.84 19.57
C SER A 307 -31.03 -1.50 21.06
N VAL A 308 -30.93 -0.21 21.38
CA VAL A 308 -31.31 0.30 22.70
C VAL A 308 -32.83 0.39 22.71
N GLU A 309 -33.50 -0.65 23.20
CA GLU A 309 -34.87 -0.52 23.72
C GLU A 309 -34.89 -1.04 25.15
N THR A 310 -34.82 -0.08 26.07
CA THR A 310 -35.66 0.06 27.25
C THR A 310 -36.49 -1.17 27.66
N LEU A 311 -36.07 -1.83 28.73
CA LEU A 311 -36.94 -2.68 29.55
C LEU A 311 -36.44 -2.68 31.00
N TRP A 312 -36.61 -1.54 31.66
CA TRP A 312 -36.62 -1.42 33.12
C TRP A 312 -37.80 -0.52 33.49
N PHE A 313 -38.95 -1.14 33.75
CA PHE A 313 -39.93 -0.70 34.76
C PHE A 313 -40.87 -1.89 35.04
N CYS A 314 -40.44 -2.71 36.01
CA CYS A 314 -41.28 -3.16 37.11
C CYS A 314 -40.58 -2.69 38.39
#